data_AF-A0A7Y4NBH1-F1
#
_entry.id   AF-A0A7Y4NBH1-F1
#
_cell.length_a   1.000
_cell.length_b   1.000
_cell.length_c   1.000
_cell.angle_alpha   90.00
_cell.angle_beta   90.00
_cell.angle_gamma   90.00
#
_symmetry.space_group_name_H-M   'P 1'
#
loop_
_entity.id
_entity.type
_entity.pdbx_description
1 polymer ?
#
loop_
_entity_poly.entity_id
_entity_poly.type
_entity_poly.pdbx_seq_one_letter_code
_entity_poly.pdbx_strand_id
1 'polypeptide(L)'
;MPAGIRATAQAGASVAGALRVMDAAGQARLREILKECATEADLDVNLRMLDGKTPTAQQCEEQVGTDAEGKPITRAMQWGQEKHAVALRCVQARLSVERPGGFSLEQRYRYNRDTKTLELVSSGEEQAMIRTGRTGRLRGTLVPDVVIHSGDPLRAEASYDFKFPCPIGKEGVWRKYPEGHPWEGHRQGEMYEEALGVDAFRVSPILGVY
;
A
#
# COMPACT_ATOMS: atom_id res chain seq x y z
N MET A 1 8.33 -3.14 68.01
CA MET A 1 8.18 -2.01 67.07
C MET A 1 8.97 -2.33 65.81
N PRO A 2 8.36 -2.19 64.61
CA PRO A 2 8.86 -2.82 63.38
C PRO A 2 9.60 -1.83 62.46
N ALA A 3 10.52 -2.36 61.65
CA ALA A 3 10.97 -1.77 60.39
C ALA A 3 11.42 -2.97 59.54
N GLY A 4 10.85 -3.35 58.41
CA GLY A 4 10.11 -2.60 57.41
C GLY A 4 10.65 -3.13 56.08
N ILE A 5 10.07 -4.24 55.59
CA ILE A 5 10.46 -4.90 54.35
C ILE A 5 10.25 -3.90 53.20
N ARG A 6 11.34 -3.45 52.57
CA ARG A 6 11.26 -2.69 51.32
C ARG A 6 11.03 -3.66 50.17
N ALA A 7 9.77 -3.96 49.90
CA ALA A 7 9.35 -4.50 48.62
C ALA A 7 9.41 -3.34 47.60
N THR A 8 10.47 -3.27 46.80
CA THR A 8 10.47 -2.45 45.60
C THR A 8 9.60 -3.15 44.56
N ALA A 9 8.32 -2.76 44.50
CA ALA A 9 7.51 -3.04 43.34
C ALA A 9 8.13 -2.29 42.15
N GLN A 10 8.83 -3.02 41.28
CA GLN A 10 9.05 -2.54 39.92
C GLN A 10 7.68 -2.48 39.27
N ALA A 11 7.10 -1.28 39.24
CA ALA A 11 6.00 -0.97 38.36
C ALA A 11 6.55 -1.11 36.92
N GLY A 12 6.35 -2.29 36.33
CA GLY A 12 6.47 -2.48 34.90
C GLY A 12 5.45 -1.57 34.24
N ALA A 13 5.91 -0.47 33.66
CA ALA A 13 5.09 0.34 32.77
C ALA A 13 4.95 -0.41 31.44
N SER A 14 4.13 -1.46 31.42
CA SER A 14 3.58 -1.98 30.18
C SER A 14 2.55 -0.97 29.67
N VAL A 15 3.01 0.06 28.96
CA VAL A 15 2.16 0.88 28.11
C VAL A 15 2.02 0.15 26.77
N ALA A 16 1.31 -0.96 26.80
CA ALA A 16 0.86 -1.63 25.59
C ALA A 16 -0.65 -1.42 25.49
N GLY A 17 -1.10 -0.63 24.51
CA GLY A 17 -2.46 -0.79 23.99
C GLY A 17 -3.45 0.36 24.18
N ALA A 18 -3.03 1.61 24.12
CA ALA A 18 -3.92 2.64 23.57
C ALA A 18 -3.52 2.84 22.10
N LEU A 19 -4.32 2.31 21.17
CA LEU A 19 -4.22 2.67 19.75
C LEU A 19 -4.28 4.20 19.68
N ARG A 20 -3.17 4.86 19.36
CA ARG A 20 -3.18 6.29 19.10
C ARG A 20 -3.75 6.47 17.70
N VAL A 21 -5.07 6.68 17.62
CA VAL A 21 -5.71 7.14 16.39
C VAL A 21 -5.02 8.43 15.97
N MET A 22 -4.56 8.49 14.73
CA MET A 22 -3.90 9.65 14.17
C MET A 22 -4.83 10.87 14.19
N ASP A 23 -4.39 11.97 14.81
CA ASP A 23 -5.13 13.23 14.80
C ASP A 23 -5.13 13.90 13.42
N ALA A 24 -5.93 14.95 13.26
CA ALA A 24 -6.08 15.64 11.97
C ALA A 24 -4.76 16.23 11.44
N ALA A 25 -3.85 16.67 12.31
CA ALA A 25 -2.56 17.21 11.90
C ALA A 25 -1.63 16.10 11.39
N GLY A 26 -1.60 14.96 12.08
CA GLY A 26 -0.90 13.76 11.63
C GLY A 26 -1.45 13.26 10.30
N GLN A 27 -2.77 13.25 10.12
CA GLN A 27 -3.41 12.83 8.87
C GLN A 27 -3.03 13.76 7.72
N ALA A 28 -3.07 15.08 7.92
CA ALA A 28 -2.64 16.05 6.92
C ALA A 28 -1.16 15.87 6.54
N ARG A 29 -0.29 15.69 7.54
CA ARG A 29 1.15 15.46 7.32
C ARG A 29 1.40 14.17 6.54
N LEU A 30 0.74 13.07 6.89
CA LEU A 30 0.84 11.82 6.15
C LEU A 30 0.40 11.98 4.69
N ARG A 31 -0.77 12.61 4.48
CA ARG A 31 -1.30 12.82 3.12
C ARG A 31 -0.33 13.65 2.27
N GLU A 32 0.32 14.65 2.87
CA GLU A 32 1.36 15.43 2.18
C GLU A 32 2.58 14.58 1.83
N ILE A 33 3.10 13.78 2.77
CA ILE A 33 4.22 12.85 2.50
C ILE A 33 3.91 11.93 1.33
N LEU A 34 2.73 11.31 1.32
CA LEU A 34 2.32 10.39 0.25
C LEU A 34 2.21 11.12 -1.09
N LYS A 35 1.62 12.32 -1.10
CA LYS A 35 1.53 13.16 -2.32
C LYS A 35 2.90 13.56 -2.85
N GLU A 36 3.80 14.01 -1.98
CA GLU A 36 5.16 14.40 -2.33
C GLU A 36 5.91 13.19 -2.91
N CYS A 37 5.83 12.02 -2.28
CA CYS A 37 6.46 10.80 -2.81
C CYS A 37 5.88 10.36 -4.16
N ALA A 38 4.56 10.46 -4.38
CA ALA A 38 3.99 10.20 -5.70
C ALA A 38 4.49 11.20 -6.74
N THR A 39 4.56 12.47 -6.39
CA THR A 39 4.99 13.54 -7.30
C THR A 39 6.47 13.41 -7.65
N GLU A 40 7.33 13.15 -6.68
CA GLU A 40 8.76 12.90 -6.89
C GLU A 40 8.99 11.66 -7.77
N ALA A 41 8.22 10.59 -7.53
CA ALA A 41 8.30 9.40 -8.36
C ALA A 41 7.92 9.66 -9.82
N ASP A 42 6.87 10.45 -10.07
CA ASP A 42 6.48 10.83 -11.42
C ASP A 42 7.58 11.63 -12.12
N LEU A 43 8.13 12.64 -11.44
CA LEU A 43 9.19 13.50 -11.96
C LEU A 43 10.48 12.71 -12.23
N ASP A 44 10.94 11.88 -11.29
CA ASP A 44 12.17 11.09 -11.44
C ASP A 44 12.08 10.12 -12.62
N VAL A 45 10.98 9.37 -12.72
CA VAL A 45 10.82 8.40 -13.81
C VAL A 45 10.68 9.11 -15.16
N ASN A 46 9.92 10.21 -15.23
CA ASN A 46 9.83 10.98 -16.47
C ASN A 46 11.18 11.62 -16.84
N LEU A 47 11.98 12.06 -15.86
CA LEU A 47 13.34 12.55 -16.12
C LEU A 47 14.21 11.47 -16.75
N ARG A 48 14.24 10.27 -16.15
CA ARG A 48 15.09 9.16 -16.62
C ARG A 48 14.64 8.54 -17.94
N MET A 49 13.33 8.49 -18.20
CA MET A 49 12.77 7.71 -19.31
C MET A 49 12.21 8.56 -20.46
N LEU A 50 11.97 9.85 -20.22
CA LEU A 50 11.29 10.77 -21.14
C LEU A 50 12.00 12.13 -21.26
N ASP A 51 13.24 12.24 -20.80
CA ASP A 51 14.01 13.49 -20.76
C ASP A 51 13.25 14.63 -20.05
N GLY A 52 12.51 14.29 -18.99
CA GLY A 52 11.72 15.22 -18.17
C GLY A 52 10.37 15.59 -18.77
N LYS A 53 9.98 15.00 -19.91
CA LYS A 53 8.70 15.29 -20.57
C LYS A 53 7.57 14.46 -19.95
N THR A 54 6.39 15.06 -19.89
CA THR A 54 5.15 14.33 -19.58
C THR A 54 4.80 13.39 -20.74
N PRO A 55 4.44 12.13 -20.48
CA PRO A 55 4.08 11.19 -21.54
C PRO A 55 2.79 11.61 -22.25
N THR A 56 2.76 11.40 -23.56
CA THR A 56 1.55 11.58 -24.38
C THR A 56 0.63 10.35 -24.29
N ALA A 57 -0.65 10.52 -24.62
CA ALA A 57 -1.59 9.39 -24.64
C ALA A 57 -1.12 8.26 -25.58
N GLN A 58 -0.62 8.61 -26.76
CA GLN A 58 -0.05 7.65 -27.71
C GLN A 58 1.11 6.86 -27.11
N GLN A 59 2.03 7.53 -26.40
CA GLN A 59 3.13 6.86 -25.72
C GLN A 59 2.63 5.92 -24.62
N CYS A 60 1.63 6.34 -23.85
CA CYS A 60 1.04 5.54 -22.78
C CYS A 60 0.38 4.25 -23.29
N GLU A 61 -0.26 4.32 -24.46
CA GLU A 61 -0.98 3.20 -25.09
C GLU A 61 -0.08 2.25 -25.89
N GLU A 62 1.17 2.65 -26.14
CA GLU A 62 2.13 1.84 -26.89
C GLU A 62 2.33 0.48 -26.22
N GLN A 63 2.08 -0.60 -26.98
CA GLN A 63 2.32 -1.96 -26.52
C GLN A 63 3.81 -2.25 -26.55
N VAL A 64 4.36 -2.64 -25.40
CA VAL A 64 5.78 -2.97 -25.21
C VAL A 64 6.02 -4.47 -24.99
N GLY A 65 4.96 -5.27 -24.96
CA GLY A 65 5.04 -6.72 -24.84
C GLY A 65 3.68 -7.37 -24.56
N THR A 66 3.72 -8.59 -24.06
CA THR A 66 2.56 -9.34 -23.56
C THR A 66 2.90 -10.04 -22.25
N ASP A 67 1.93 -10.17 -21.35
CA ASP A 67 2.09 -10.95 -20.13
C ASP A 67 1.97 -12.47 -20.39
N ALA A 68 2.09 -13.27 -19.32
CA ALA A 68 2.03 -14.73 -19.40
C ALA A 68 0.65 -15.27 -19.87
N GLU A 69 -0.41 -14.45 -19.78
CA GLU A 69 -1.75 -14.76 -20.27
C GLU A 69 -1.99 -14.24 -21.69
N GLY A 70 -0.96 -13.67 -22.32
CA GLY A 70 -1.02 -13.09 -23.67
C GLY A 70 -1.68 -11.71 -23.71
N LYS A 71 -1.95 -11.07 -22.57
CA LYS A 71 -2.54 -9.72 -22.54
C LYS A 71 -1.48 -8.67 -22.83
N PRO A 72 -1.81 -7.58 -23.55
CA PRO A 72 -0.85 -6.55 -23.90
C PRO A 72 -0.31 -5.84 -22.66
N ILE A 73 1.01 -5.70 -22.58
CA ILE A 73 1.67 -4.81 -21.63
C ILE A 73 1.87 -3.48 -22.34
N THR A 74 1.30 -2.41 -21.79
CA THR A 74 1.49 -1.06 -22.33
C THR A 74 2.62 -0.33 -21.64
N ARG A 75 3.16 0.70 -22.29
CA ARG A 75 4.19 1.56 -21.71
C ARG A 75 3.71 2.29 -20.46
N ALA A 76 2.43 2.63 -20.37
CA ALA A 76 1.82 3.13 -19.13
C ALA A 76 1.94 2.14 -17.96
N MET A 77 1.81 0.84 -18.21
CA MET A 77 2.00 -0.18 -17.17
C MET A 77 3.46 -0.23 -16.71
N GLN A 78 4.40 -0.22 -17.65
CA GLN A 78 5.83 -0.24 -17.36
C GLN A 78 6.26 0.98 -16.53
N TRP A 79 5.94 2.19 -17.00
CA TRP A 79 6.26 3.42 -16.26
C TRP A 79 5.50 3.51 -14.94
N GLY A 80 4.26 3.04 -14.91
CA GLY A 80 3.47 2.97 -13.68
C GLY A 80 4.16 2.12 -12.61
N GLN A 81 4.69 0.94 -12.98
CA GLN A 81 5.44 0.07 -12.06
C GLN A 81 6.73 0.73 -11.55
N GLU A 82 7.48 1.41 -12.43
CA GLU A 82 8.69 2.13 -12.05
C GLU A 82 8.40 3.27 -11.07
N LYS A 83 7.36 4.07 -11.34
CA LYS A 83 6.91 5.15 -10.45
C LYS A 83 6.45 4.59 -9.11
N HIS A 84 5.77 3.46 -9.14
CA HIS A 84 5.36 2.75 -7.93
C HIS A 84 6.56 2.39 -7.05
N ALA A 85 7.58 1.75 -7.64
CA ALA A 85 8.79 1.36 -6.93
C ALA A 85 9.54 2.58 -6.36
N VAL A 86 9.60 3.70 -7.09
CA VAL A 86 10.22 4.95 -6.60
C VAL A 86 9.41 5.55 -5.44
N ALA A 87 8.08 5.62 -5.57
CA ALA A 87 7.21 6.16 -4.53
C ALA A 87 7.31 5.37 -3.22
N LEU A 88 7.28 4.03 -3.30
CA LEU A 88 7.44 3.17 -2.12
C LEU A 88 8.77 3.38 -1.40
N ARG A 89 9.87 3.53 -2.15
CA ARG A 89 11.19 3.86 -1.54
C ARG A 89 11.17 5.20 -0.83
N CYS A 90 10.53 6.22 -1.42
CA CYS A 90 10.35 7.52 -0.79
C CYS A 90 9.53 7.41 0.50
N VAL A 91 8.39 6.69 0.46
CA VAL A 91 7.54 6.49 1.64
C VAL A 91 8.29 5.75 2.73
N GLN A 92 9.03 4.68 2.39
CA GLN A 92 9.87 3.96 3.33
C GLN A 92 10.83 4.91 4.04
N ALA A 93 11.56 5.73 3.28
CA ALA A 93 12.57 6.64 3.84
C ALA A 93 11.95 7.66 4.81
N ARG A 94 10.82 8.27 4.42
CA ARG A 94 10.18 9.34 5.21
C ARG A 94 9.42 8.80 6.42
N LEU A 95 8.58 7.78 6.22
CA LEU A 95 7.79 7.22 7.33
C LEU A 95 8.63 6.42 8.32
N SER A 96 9.79 5.90 7.94
CA SER A 96 10.73 5.30 8.93
C SER A 96 11.20 6.32 9.97
N VAL A 97 11.26 7.60 9.61
CA VAL A 97 11.65 8.69 10.52
C VAL A 97 10.42 9.23 11.26
N GLU A 98 9.34 9.53 10.55
CA GLU A 98 8.17 10.20 11.12
C GLU A 98 7.22 9.26 11.88
N ARG A 99 7.19 7.97 11.51
CA ARG A 99 6.29 6.97 12.07
C ARG A 99 6.98 5.59 12.18
N PRO A 100 8.08 5.46 12.92
CA PRO A 100 8.82 4.20 13.03
C PRO A 100 7.91 3.06 13.53
N GLY A 101 7.81 1.99 12.73
CA GLY A 101 6.99 0.81 13.03
C GLY A 101 5.46 1.01 12.91
N GLY A 102 5.00 2.18 12.51
CA GLY A 102 3.56 2.49 12.36
C GLY A 102 3.05 2.44 10.92
N PHE A 103 3.77 1.76 10.03
CA PHE A 103 3.32 1.53 8.67
C PHE A 103 3.90 0.23 8.12
N SER A 104 3.23 -0.31 7.11
CA SER A 104 3.70 -1.41 6.30
C SER A 104 3.58 -1.05 4.83
N LEU A 105 4.57 -1.44 4.03
CA LEU A 105 4.54 -1.29 2.57
C LEU A 105 4.27 -2.63 1.93
N GLU A 106 3.38 -2.63 0.94
CA GLU A 106 3.00 -3.83 0.17
C GLU A 106 2.71 -5.05 1.06
N GLN A 107 2.11 -4.82 2.25
CA GLN A 107 1.76 -5.91 3.14
C GLN A 107 0.64 -6.73 2.49
N ARG A 108 0.91 -8.02 2.29
CA ARG A 108 -0.07 -8.94 1.73
C ARG A 108 -0.99 -9.49 2.81
N TYR A 109 -2.28 -9.49 2.52
CA TYR A 109 -3.32 -10.01 3.38
C TYR A 109 -4.09 -11.13 2.69
N ARG A 110 -4.43 -12.16 3.46
CA ARG A 110 -5.44 -13.14 3.09
C ARG A 110 -6.70 -12.82 3.87
N TYR A 111 -7.77 -12.53 3.13
CA TYR A 111 -9.07 -12.24 3.72
C TYR A 111 -10.05 -13.37 3.39
N ASN A 112 -10.65 -13.97 4.41
CA ASN A 112 -11.78 -14.87 4.25
C ASN A 112 -13.06 -14.10 4.55
N ARG A 113 -13.86 -13.91 3.51
CA ARG A 113 -15.08 -13.11 3.57
C ARG A 113 -16.21 -13.75 4.37
N ASP A 114 -16.27 -15.09 4.41
CA ASP A 114 -17.30 -15.85 5.11
C ASP A 114 -17.08 -15.81 6.61
N THR A 115 -15.83 -15.97 7.05
CA THR A 115 -15.47 -15.95 8.46
C THR A 115 -15.04 -14.57 8.96
N LYS A 116 -14.92 -13.58 8.07
CA LYS A 116 -14.40 -12.23 8.35
C LYS A 116 -13.02 -12.26 9.01
N THR A 117 -12.18 -13.22 8.61
CA THR A 117 -10.82 -13.36 9.15
C THR A 117 -9.81 -12.74 8.19
N LEU A 118 -8.88 -11.98 8.76
CA LEU A 118 -7.78 -11.34 8.06
C LEU A 118 -6.46 -11.90 8.59
N GLU A 119 -5.63 -12.43 7.71
CA GLU A 119 -4.32 -12.98 8.03
C GLU A 119 -3.22 -12.26 7.26
N LEU A 120 -2.06 -12.09 7.89
CA LEU A 120 -0.87 -11.63 7.20
C LEU A 120 -0.27 -12.77 6.37
N VAL A 121 0.06 -12.48 5.12
CA VAL A 121 0.93 -13.34 4.31
C VAL A 121 2.32 -12.74 4.36
N SER A 122 3.25 -13.42 5.03
CA SER A 122 4.64 -12.96 5.09
C SER A 122 5.32 -13.08 3.72
N SER A 123 6.34 -12.26 3.49
CA SER A 123 7.17 -12.36 2.27
C SER A 123 7.81 -13.76 2.12
N GLY A 124 8.12 -14.42 3.24
CA GLY A 124 8.64 -15.80 3.24
C GLY A 124 7.61 -16.82 2.77
N GLU A 125 6.34 -16.66 3.18
CA GLU A 125 5.23 -17.51 2.72
C GLU A 125 4.94 -17.30 1.24
N GLU A 126 4.90 -16.03 0.80
CA GLU A 126 4.75 -15.67 -0.61
C GLU A 126 5.86 -16.28 -1.48
N GLN A 127 7.13 -16.06 -1.11
CA GLN A 127 8.30 -16.62 -1.79
C GLN A 127 8.25 -18.16 -1.82
N ALA A 128 7.79 -18.81 -0.76
CA ALA A 128 7.62 -20.25 -0.73
C ALA A 128 6.53 -20.71 -1.71
N MET A 129 5.40 -20.00 -1.79
CA MET A 129 4.33 -20.32 -2.75
C MET A 129 4.79 -20.14 -4.19
N ILE A 130 5.52 -19.06 -4.50
CA ILE A 130 6.12 -18.83 -5.82
C ILE A 130 7.09 -19.97 -6.19
N ARG A 131 8.07 -20.28 -5.32
CA ARG A 131 9.09 -21.32 -5.59
C ARG A 131 8.51 -22.72 -5.77
N THR A 132 7.38 -23.01 -5.12
CA THR A 132 6.74 -24.34 -5.16
C THR A 132 5.62 -24.43 -6.21
N GLY A 133 5.45 -23.42 -7.08
CA GLY A 133 4.42 -23.42 -8.11
C GLY A 133 2.98 -23.31 -7.58
N ARG A 134 2.80 -22.87 -6.33
CA ARG A 134 1.49 -22.71 -5.68
C ARG A 134 0.99 -21.26 -5.74
N THR A 135 1.36 -20.51 -6.77
CA THR A 135 0.97 -19.10 -6.97
C THR A 135 -0.54 -18.90 -7.04
N GLY A 136 -1.31 -19.93 -7.42
CA GLY A 136 -2.77 -19.90 -7.34
C GLY A 136 -3.32 -19.59 -5.93
N ARG A 137 -2.56 -19.89 -4.86
CA ARG A 137 -2.91 -19.54 -3.47
C ARG A 137 -2.73 -18.06 -3.13
N LEU A 138 -2.02 -17.31 -3.96
CA LEU A 138 -1.90 -15.86 -3.87
C LEU A 138 -3.07 -15.14 -4.56
N ARG A 139 -3.79 -15.83 -5.45
CA ARG A 139 -4.97 -15.28 -6.12
C ARG A 139 -6.02 -14.90 -5.06
N GLY A 140 -6.53 -13.68 -5.12
CA GLY A 140 -7.47 -13.16 -4.11
C GLY A 140 -6.81 -12.62 -2.83
N THR A 141 -5.49 -12.68 -2.67
CA THR A 141 -4.84 -11.90 -1.60
C THR A 141 -4.85 -10.41 -1.93
N LEU A 142 -4.86 -9.56 -0.90
CA LEU A 142 -4.92 -8.11 -1.01
C LEU A 142 -3.54 -7.52 -0.70
N VAL A 143 -3.11 -6.50 -1.44
CA VAL A 143 -1.81 -5.85 -1.26
C VAL A 143 -1.96 -4.35 -1.46
N PRO A 144 -2.41 -3.59 -0.44
CA PRO A 144 -2.33 -2.14 -0.47
C PRO A 144 -0.87 -1.69 -0.47
N ASP A 145 -0.59 -0.58 -1.14
CA ASP A 145 0.77 -0.07 -1.26
C ASP A 145 1.31 0.43 0.08
N VAL A 146 0.46 1.10 0.86
CA VAL A 146 0.78 1.57 2.22
C VAL A 146 -0.39 1.27 3.15
N VAL A 147 -0.10 0.61 4.27
CA VAL A 147 -1.03 0.46 5.39
C VAL A 147 -0.47 1.20 6.60
N ILE A 148 -1.28 2.06 7.19
CA ILE A 148 -0.94 2.78 8.41
C ILE A 148 -1.53 2.03 9.61
N HIS A 149 -0.73 1.87 10.65
CA HIS A 149 -1.14 1.19 11.89
C HIS A 149 -0.33 1.70 13.08
N SER A 150 -0.62 1.20 14.28
CA SER A 150 0.10 1.53 15.53
C SER A 150 0.90 0.32 16.04
N GLY A 151 1.71 -0.29 15.16
CA GLY A 151 2.59 -1.43 15.49
C GLY A 151 2.05 -2.83 15.13
N ASP A 152 0.78 -2.95 14.76
CA ASP A 152 0.18 -4.21 14.29
C ASP A 152 -0.51 -4.00 12.93
N PRO A 153 -0.01 -4.59 11.83
CA PRO A 153 -0.60 -4.45 10.50
C PRO A 153 -2.01 -5.03 10.34
N LEU A 154 -2.49 -5.85 11.29
CA LEU A 154 -3.89 -6.31 11.34
C LEU A 154 -4.83 -5.29 12.00
N ARG A 155 -4.27 -4.23 12.61
CA ARG A 155 -5.01 -3.12 13.23
C ARG A 155 -4.72 -1.84 12.47
N ALA A 156 -5.15 -1.82 11.22
CA ALA A 156 -5.00 -0.68 10.33
C ALA A 156 -5.77 0.55 10.87
N GLU A 157 -5.28 1.73 10.50
CA GLU A 157 -5.93 3.03 10.69
C GLU A 157 -6.37 3.63 9.34
N ALA A 158 -5.62 3.35 8.27
CA ALA A 158 -5.92 3.74 6.90
C ALA A 158 -5.10 2.90 5.91
N SER A 159 -5.59 2.77 4.68
CA SER A 159 -4.84 2.16 3.57
C SER A 159 -4.75 3.11 2.37
N TYR A 160 -3.63 3.06 1.65
CA TYR A 160 -3.36 3.93 0.52
C TYR A 160 -2.82 3.12 -0.65
N ASP A 161 -3.22 3.54 -1.85
CA ASP A 161 -2.91 2.87 -3.11
C ASP A 161 -2.53 3.93 -4.16
N PHE A 162 -1.26 3.95 -4.56
CA PHE A 162 -0.71 4.81 -5.56
C PHE A 162 -1.30 4.52 -6.95
N LYS A 163 -1.67 5.60 -7.64
CA LYS A 163 -2.15 5.61 -9.01
C LYS A 163 -1.33 6.60 -9.83
N PHE A 164 -0.67 6.09 -10.86
CA PHE A 164 0.10 6.88 -11.82
C PHE A 164 -0.64 6.93 -13.16
N PRO A 165 -1.64 7.82 -13.32
CA PRO A 165 -2.32 8.01 -14.60
C PRO A 165 -1.32 8.42 -15.68
N CYS A 166 -1.53 7.91 -16.90
CA CYS A 166 -0.71 8.21 -18.07
C CYS A 166 -1.66 8.59 -19.22
N PRO A 167 -1.69 9.86 -19.66
CA PRO A 167 -0.98 11.02 -19.12
C PRO A 167 -1.42 11.43 -17.71
N ILE A 168 -0.60 12.26 -17.04
CA ILE A 168 -0.87 12.79 -15.70
C ILE A 168 -2.12 13.71 -15.67
N GLY A 169 -2.73 13.86 -14.50
CA GLY A 169 -3.78 14.87 -14.26
C GLY A 169 -5.21 14.35 -14.27
N LYS A 170 -5.42 13.04 -14.43
CA LYS A 170 -6.73 12.39 -14.25
C LYS A 170 -6.73 11.59 -12.97
N GLU A 171 -7.87 11.48 -12.30
CA GLU A 171 -8.01 10.54 -11.21
C GLU A 171 -7.79 9.11 -11.71
N GLY A 172 -6.85 8.40 -11.09
CA GLY A 172 -6.74 6.95 -11.26
C GLY A 172 -7.97 6.26 -10.68
N VAL A 173 -8.40 5.16 -11.29
CA VAL A 173 -9.56 4.37 -10.83
C VAL A 173 -9.11 3.03 -10.27
N TRP A 174 -9.77 2.56 -9.21
CA TRP A 174 -9.72 1.14 -8.86
C TRP A 174 -10.52 0.35 -9.90
N ARG A 175 -9.82 -0.53 -10.61
CA ARG A 175 -10.46 -1.43 -11.56
C ARG A 175 -11.35 -2.41 -10.81
N LYS A 176 -12.46 -2.79 -11.44
CA LYS A 176 -13.25 -3.93 -10.99
C LYS A 176 -12.48 -5.22 -11.27
N TYR A 177 -12.56 -6.17 -10.36
CA TYR A 177 -12.02 -7.50 -10.60
C TYR A 177 -12.85 -8.21 -11.68
N PRO A 178 -12.17 -8.90 -12.63
CA PRO A 178 -12.82 -9.54 -13.77
C PRO A 178 -13.57 -10.81 -13.35
N GLU A 179 -14.36 -11.34 -14.29
CA GLU A 179 -15.03 -12.63 -14.15
C GLU A 179 -14.05 -13.76 -13.80
N GLY A 180 -14.46 -14.64 -12.88
CA GLY A 180 -13.67 -15.74 -12.36
C GLY A 180 -12.57 -15.33 -11.36
N HIS A 181 -12.47 -14.05 -10.98
CA HIS A 181 -11.61 -13.63 -9.86
C HIS A 181 -12.32 -13.89 -8.52
N PRO A 182 -11.62 -14.24 -7.41
CA PRO A 182 -12.25 -14.42 -6.09
C PRO A 182 -13.06 -13.21 -5.59
N TRP A 183 -12.74 -12.02 -6.10
CA TRP A 183 -13.41 -10.75 -5.79
C TRP A 183 -14.20 -10.16 -6.96
N GLU A 184 -14.61 -11.00 -7.92
CA GLU A 184 -15.37 -10.59 -9.10
C GLU A 184 -16.45 -9.54 -8.78
N GLY A 185 -16.53 -8.51 -9.63
CA GLY A 185 -17.53 -7.44 -9.51
C GLY A 185 -17.19 -6.34 -8.52
N HIS A 186 -16.33 -6.61 -7.53
CA HIS A 186 -15.83 -5.62 -6.57
C HIS A 186 -14.68 -4.79 -7.15
N ARG A 187 -14.50 -3.57 -6.64
CA ARG A 187 -13.32 -2.74 -6.88
C ARG A 187 -12.22 -3.07 -5.86
N GLN A 188 -10.97 -2.82 -6.23
CA GLN A 188 -9.82 -3.03 -5.34
C GLN A 188 -9.97 -2.30 -3.99
N GLY A 189 -10.33 -1.01 -3.99
CA GLY A 189 -10.54 -0.24 -2.76
C GLY A 189 -11.67 -0.78 -1.87
N GLU A 190 -12.77 -1.23 -2.45
CA GLU A 190 -13.88 -1.85 -1.70
C GLU A 190 -13.40 -3.09 -0.93
N MET A 191 -12.51 -3.88 -1.52
CA MET A 191 -11.95 -5.04 -0.84
C MET A 191 -10.96 -4.66 0.26
N TYR A 192 -10.21 -3.56 0.12
CA TYR A 192 -9.36 -3.05 1.19
C TYR A 192 -10.19 -2.53 2.36
N GLU A 193 -11.24 -1.76 2.08
CA GLU A 193 -12.18 -1.26 3.08
C GLU A 193 -12.88 -2.41 3.82
N GLU A 194 -13.40 -3.40 3.08
CA GLU A 194 -14.09 -4.55 3.68
C GLU A 194 -13.14 -5.40 4.53
N ALA A 195 -11.91 -5.65 4.05
CA ALA A 195 -10.98 -6.55 4.71
C ALA A 195 -10.28 -5.92 5.93
N LEU A 196 -9.89 -4.64 5.82
CA LEU A 196 -9.15 -3.93 6.88
C LEU A 196 -10.07 -3.18 7.85
N GLY A 197 -11.34 -2.95 7.48
CA GLY A 197 -12.30 -2.21 8.30
C GLY A 197 -11.96 -0.72 8.46
N VAL A 198 -11.21 -0.15 7.50
CA VAL A 198 -10.77 1.25 7.48
C VAL A 198 -10.95 1.85 6.10
N ASP A 199 -10.90 3.18 6.02
CA ASP A 199 -10.94 3.87 4.74
C ASP A 199 -9.71 3.51 3.87
N ALA A 200 -9.97 3.29 2.59
CA ALA A 200 -8.95 3.17 1.56
C ALA A 200 -8.91 4.44 0.72
N PHE A 201 -7.71 4.88 0.36
CA PHE A 201 -7.52 6.07 -0.45
C PHE A 201 -6.64 5.79 -1.65
N ARG A 202 -6.87 6.53 -2.73
CA ARG A 202 -5.95 6.60 -3.86
C ARG A 202 -4.99 7.75 -3.63
N VAL A 203 -3.77 7.59 -4.11
CA VAL A 203 -2.78 8.67 -4.10
C VAL A 203 -2.26 8.85 -5.51
N SER A 204 -2.30 10.06 -6.05
CA SER A 204 -1.72 10.32 -7.36
C SER A 204 -0.84 11.57 -7.35
N PRO A 205 0.13 11.66 -8.27
CA PRO A 205 0.92 12.87 -8.46
C PRO A 205 0.01 14.10 -8.65
N ILE A 206 0.41 15.25 -8.10
CA ILE A 206 -0.31 16.53 -8.17
C ILE A 206 -1.64 16.55 -7.40
N LEU A 207 -2.56 15.61 -7.63
CA LEU A 207 -3.88 15.58 -6.98
C LEU A 207 -3.78 15.18 -5.49
N GLY A 208 -2.77 14.40 -5.13
CA GLY A 208 -2.59 13.91 -3.76
C GLY A 208 -3.54 12.77 -3.43
N VAL A 209 -4.07 12.78 -2.20
CA VAL A 209 -4.89 11.71 -1.63
C VAL A 209 -6.38 12.00 -1.84
N TYR A 210 -7.15 11.02 -2.34
CA TYR A 210 -8.58 11.13 -2.67
C TYR A 210 -9.28 9.76 -2.81
#